data_AF-A0A7S0JP44-F1
#
_entry.id   AF-A0A7S0JP44-F1
#
_cell.length_a   1.000
_cell.length_b   1.000
_cell.length_c   1.000
_cell.angle_alpha   90.00
_cell.angle_beta   90.00
_cell.angle_gamma   90.00
#
_symmetry.space_group_name_H-M   'P 1'
#
loop_
_entity.id
_entity.type
_entity.pdbx_description
1 polymer ?
#
loop_
_entity_poly.entity_id
_entity_poly.type
_entity_poly.pdbx_seq_one_letter_code
_entity_poly.pdbx_strand_id
1 'polypeptide(L)'
;TWRPPKPSVPDCSSRSDKDSVCGCLARAGWCLGRGWNMAAIGRVVAAAGKHVPVMLHEAVRALALAPALAAGDGHVLVDCTLGKGGHTGLLLSSVATARVLGIDRDPSALQAVHEDGLSAGGRLWLAHASFAEAAGLRAAVCGEAGFAGMLADLGVSSMQLDDAARGFSFRGGSEALDMRFDQRHPSLVAAGRWGAGVVGRLPERDEARSWPNRPSIGPSCPSSRLTAAELLQGVTEATLEQSLTLLGNEPRASRIAGAIGRVRSLAPLPPRFAVAKRGRAQGQDQALPPWATCSGFASLVEAVSGGPSRTKTHAATRTFQAVRMLVNDELGHLATWLGEAPQCLAPGGRLA
;
A
#
# COMPACT_ATOMS: atom_id res chain seq x y z
N THR A 1 -49.04 -21.76 12.06
CA THR A 1 -48.02 -21.12 12.93
C THR A 1 -46.99 -22.16 13.32
N TRP A 2 -45.94 -22.33 12.52
CA TRP A 2 -44.89 -23.31 12.76
C TRP A 2 -43.66 -22.60 13.35
N ARG A 3 -43.16 -23.09 14.49
CA ARG A 3 -41.89 -22.65 15.12
C ARG A 3 -40.87 -23.79 15.04
N PRO A 4 -39.61 -23.53 14.65
CA PRO A 4 -38.57 -24.54 14.64
C PRO A 4 -38.05 -24.82 16.07
N PRO A 5 -37.46 -26.00 16.34
CA PRO A 5 -36.94 -26.34 17.65
C PRO A 5 -35.66 -25.56 17.96
N LYS A 6 -35.48 -25.15 19.22
CA LYS A 6 -34.24 -24.50 19.69
C LYS A 6 -33.10 -25.54 19.74
N PRO A 7 -31.89 -25.21 19.28
CA PRO A 7 -30.74 -26.08 19.49
C PRO A 7 -30.35 -26.08 20.97
N SER A 8 -30.01 -27.26 21.50
CA SER A 8 -29.44 -27.44 22.82
C SER A 8 -28.01 -26.88 22.84
N VAL A 9 -27.77 -25.88 23.70
CA VAL A 9 -26.44 -25.35 23.99
C VAL A 9 -25.85 -26.16 25.15
N PRO A 10 -24.61 -26.66 25.08
CA PRO A 10 -23.96 -27.30 26.22
C PRO A 10 -23.68 -26.26 27.32
N ASP A 11 -24.00 -26.60 28.56
CA ASP A 11 -23.72 -25.79 29.74
C ASP A 11 -22.23 -25.89 30.11
N CYS A 12 -21.44 -24.88 29.75
CA CYS A 12 -20.07 -24.70 30.21
C CYS A 12 -20.07 -23.81 31.46
N SER A 13 -20.27 -24.41 32.64
CA SER A 13 -20.31 -23.73 33.93
C SER A 13 -18.98 -23.75 34.72
N SER A 14 -17.86 -24.16 34.13
CA SER A 14 -16.54 -24.05 34.79
C SER A 14 -15.89 -22.67 34.55
N ARG A 15 -15.46 -22.02 35.64
CA ARG A 15 -14.98 -20.62 35.69
C ARG A 15 -13.58 -20.39 35.09
N SER A 16 -12.90 -21.42 34.56
CA SER A 16 -11.50 -21.31 34.10
C SER A 16 -11.31 -20.99 32.62
N ASP A 17 -12.37 -20.96 31.81
CA ASP A 17 -12.26 -20.83 30.34
C ASP A 17 -12.71 -19.47 29.77
N LYS A 18 -13.00 -18.48 30.63
CA LYS A 18 -13.55 -17.20 30.19
C LYS A 18 -12.53 -16.27 29.51
N ASP A 19 -11.23 -16.50 29.73
CA ASP A 19 -10.14 -15.65 29.22
C ASP A 19 -9.23 -16.34 28.20
N SER A 20 -9.57 -17.57 27.75
CA SER A 20 -8.81 -18.24 26.70
C SER A 20 -9.26 -17.76 25.31
N VAL A 21 -8.31 -17.57 24.39
CA VAL A 21 -8.55 -17.22 22.96
C VAL A 21 -9.57 -18.19 22.32
N CYS A 22 -9.66 -19.42 22.82
CA CYS A 22 -10.61 -20.43 22.39
C CYS A 22 -12.08 -20.07 22.73
N GLY A 23 -12.33 -19.43 23.87
CA GLY A 23 -13.66 -19.03 24.33
C GLY A 23 -14.30 -17.87 23.54
N CYS A 24 -13.48 -16.96 23.01
CA CYS A 24 -13.95 -15.86 22.14
C CYS A 24 -14.38 -16.35 20.74
N LEU A 25 -13.67 -17.33 20.19
CA LEU A 25 -13.93 -17.86 18.84
C LEU A 25 -15.25 -18.66 18.76
N ALA A 26 -15.60 -19.40 19.81
CA ALA A 26 -16.85 -20.17 19.87
C ALA A 26 -18.11 -19.28 19.89
N ARG A 27 -18.06 -18.10 20.55
CA ARG A 27 -19.21 -17.18 20.62
C ARG A 27 -19.54 -16.47 19.31
N ALA A 28 -18.60 -16.38 18.38
CA ALA A 28 -18.80 -15.75 17.09
C ALA A 28 -19.42 -16.68 16.02
N GLY A 29 -19.83 -17.91 16.38
CA GLY A 29 -20.46 -18.86 15.44
C GLY A 29 -19.48 -19.61 14.52
N TRP A 30 -18.25 -19.83 14.97
CA TRP A 30 -17.19 -20.46 14.17
C TRP A 30 -17.20 -21.98 14.35
N CYS A 31 -17.99 -22.69 13.54
CA CYS A 31 -17.74 -24.11 13.27
C CYS A 31 -16.70 -24.22 12.15
N LEU A 32 -15.42 -24.37 12.51
CA LEU A 32 -14.30 -24.47 11.58
C LEU A 32 -14.08 -25.92 11.13
N GLY A 33 -14.02 -26.14 9.81
CA GLY A 33 -13.62 -27.42 9.22
C GLY A 33 -12.14 -27.75 9.47
N ARG A 34 -11.82 -29.05 9.44
CA ARG A 34 -10.49 -29.63 9.67
C ARG A 34 -9.47 -28.99 8.69
N GLY A 35 -8.54 -28.19 9.20
CA GLY A 35 -7.47 -27.60 8.37
C GLY A 35 -6.68 -26.46 9.02
N TRP A 36 -7.18 -25.87 10.12
CA TRP A 36 -6.55 -24.72 10.75
C TRP A 36 -5.60 -25.13 11.88
N ASN A 37 -4.32 -24.76 11.79
CA ASN A 37 -3.35 -25.00 12.87
C ASN A 37 -3.33 -23.81 13.86
N MET A 38 -4.08 -23.94 14.94
CA MET A 38 -4.21 -22.91 15.98
C MET A 38 -2.88 -22.53 16.67
N ALA A 39 -1.91 -23.44 16.73
CA ALA A 39 -0.59 -23.16 17.31
C ALA A 39 0.30 -22.31 16.39
N ALA A 40 0.06 -22.32 15.08
CA ALA A 40 0.75 -21.45 14.13
C ALA A 40 0.24 -20.01 14.21
N ILE A 41 -1.08 -19.82 14.39
CA ILE A 41 -1.72 -18.51 14.58
C ILE A 41 -1.15 -17.81 15.82
N GLY A 42 -0.98 -18.53 16.93
CA GLY A 42 -0.39 -17.99 18.16
C GLY A 42 1.07 -17.51 18.01
N ARG A 43 1.87 -18.18 17.17
CA ARG A 43 3.27 -17.78 16.91
C ARG A 43 3.39 -16.55 16.01
N VAL A 44 2.49 -16.37 15.03
CA VAL A 44 2.44 -15.16 14.19
C VAL A 44 2.05 -13.93 15.02
N VAL A 45 1.13 -14.09 15.97
CA VAL A 45 0.75 -13.01 16.91
C VAL A 45 1.93 -12.65 17.84
N ALA A 46 2.74 -13.62 18.26
CA ALA A 46 3.89 -13.40 19.14
C ALA A 46 5.13 -12.81 18.44
N ALA A 47 5.32 -13.07 17.14
CA ALA A 47 6.42 -12.53 16.36
C ALA A 47 6.19 -11.07 15.88
N ALA A 48 4.94 -10.59 15.89
CA ALA A 48 4.56 -9.25 15.48
C ALA A 48 4.76 -8.20 16.59
N GLY A 49 5.98 -8.05 17.08
CA GLY A 49 6.30 -7.12 18.17
C GLY A 49 6.22 -5.62 17.85
N LYS A 50 5.70 -5.17 16.69
CA LYS A 50 5.65 -3.71 16.39
C LYS A 50 4.54 -3.20 15.45
N HIS A 51 3.81 -4.04 14.72
CA HIS A 51 2.69 -3.58 13.88
C HIS A 51 1.77 -4.76 13.49
N VAL A 52 0.46 -4.61 13.71
CA VAL A 52 -0.55 -5.59 13.25
C VAL A 52 -1.21 -5.02 11.98
N PRO A 53 -1.19 -5.74 10.84
CA PRO A 53 -1.86 -5.30 9.62
C PRO A 53 -3.36 -5.03 9.82
N VAL A 54 -3.89 -4.08 9.05
CA VAL A 54 -5.32 -3.73 9.10
C VAL A 54 -6.15 -4.91 8.59
N MET A 55 -7.23 -5.22 9.32
CA MET A 55 -8.16 -6.32 8.99
C MET A 55 -7.43 -7.64 8.65
N LEU A 56 -6.34 -7.93 9.37
CA LEU A 56 -5.45 -9.06 9.08
C LEU A 56 -6.22 -10.37 8.92
N HIS A 57 -7.07 -10.71 9.88
CA HIS A 57 -7.76 -11.99 9.89
C HIS A 57 -8.88 -12.04 8.85
N GLU A 58 -9.62 -10.94 8.66
CA GLU A 58 -10.72 -10.85 7.73
C GLU A 58 -10.26 -10.99 6.28
N ALA A 59 -9.21 -10.24 5.90
CA ALA A 59 -8.63 -10.28 4.56
C ALA A 59 -8.06 -11.66 4.23
N VAL A 60 -7.28 -12.24 5.15
CA VAL A 60 -6.72 -13.58 4.97
C VAL A 60 -7.81 -14.64 4.90
N ARG A 61 -8.83 -14.56 5.76
CA ARG A 61 -9.95 -15.50 5.75
C ARG A 61 -10.74 -15.40 4.44
N ALA A 62 -10.92 -14.20 3.90
CA ALA A 62 -11.58 -14.01 2.61
C ALA A 62 -10.86 -14.82 1.52
N LEU A 63 -9.52 -14.73 1.43
CA LEU A 63 -8.73 -15.47 0.44
C LEU A 63 -8.60 -16.96 0.74
N ALA A 64 -8.37 -17.36 2.01
CA ALA A 64 -8.20 -18.75 2.40
C ALA A 64 -9.47 -19.60 2.17
N LEU A 65 -10.63 -18.94 2.06
CA LEU A 65 -11.92 -19.57 1.74
C LEU A 65 -12.24 -19.55 0.24
N ALA A 66 -11.31 -19.18 -0.64
CA ALA A 66 -11.51 -19.23 -2.08
C ALA A 66 -11.71 -20.69 -2.56
N PRO A 67 -12.85 -21.04 -3.18
CA PRO A 67 -13.06 -22.38 -3.75
C PRO A 67 -11.95 -22.85 -4.69
N ALA A 68 -11.30 -21.93 -5.41
CA ALA A 68 -10.16 -22.24 -6.26
C ALA A 68 -9.03 -22.97 -5.51
N LEU A 69 -8.78 -22.65 -4.24
CA LEU A 69 -7.73 -23.32 -3.45
C LEU A 69 -8.05 -24.79 -3.14
N ALA A 70 -9.32 -25.20 -3.20
CA ALA A 70 -9.73 -26.58 -2.97
C ALA A 70 -9.76 -27.42 -4.26
N ALA A 71 -9.67 -26.79 -5.44
CA ALA A 71 -9.88 -27.43 -6.73
C ALA A 71 -8.63 -28.13 -7.30
N GLY A 72 -7.45 -27.93 -6.71
CA GLY A 72 -6.23 -28.64 -7.12
C GLY A 72 -4.94 -28.02 -6.57
N ASP A 73 -3.82 -28.71 -6.83
CA ASP A 73 -2.48 -28.25 -6.49
C ASP A 73 -1.92 -27.36 -7.61
N GLY A 74 -1.55 -26.12 -7.28
CA GLY A 74 -0.90 -25.22 -8.23
C GLY A 74 -1.44 -23.79 -8.30
N HIS A 75 -2.56 -23.49 -7.63
CA HIS A 75 -3.09 -22.14 -7.60
C HIS A 75 -2.20 -21.18 -6.80
N VAL A 76 -2.08 -19.96 -7.31
CA VAL A 76 -1.25 -18.90 -6.72
C VAL A 76 -2.16 -17.80 -6.17
N LEU A 77 -1.88 -17.37 -4.95
CA LEU A 77 -2.42 -16.16 -4.34
C LEU A 77 -1.50 -14.98 -4.65
N VAL A 78 -2.05 -13.79 -4.80
CA VAL A 78 -1.27 -12.56 -5.02
C VAL A 78 -1.49 -11.63 -3.84
N ASP A 79 -0.41 -11.19 -3.21
CA ASP A 79 -0.41 -10.04 -2.31
C ASP A 79 0.11 -8.85 -3.11
N CYS A 80 -0.80 -7.95 -3.47
CA CYS A 80 -0.53 -6.84 -4.38
C CYS A 80 0.21 -5.67 -3.71
N THR A 81 0.29 -5.68 -2.38
CA THR A 81 0.83 -4.60 -1.55
C THR A 81 1.58 -5.22 -0.38
N LEU A 82 2.63 -5.98 -0.70
CA LEU A 82 3.29 -6.89 0.23
C LEU A 82 3.71 -6.20 1.54
N GLY A 83 4.27 -4.99 1.47
CA GLY A 83 4.74 -4.24 2.63
C GLY A 83 5.71 -5.05 3.49
N LYS A 84 5.42 -5.18 4.79
CA LYS A 84 6.21 -6.01 5.73
C LYS A 84 5.87 -7.52 5.66
N GLY A 85 5.00 -7.94 4.74
CA GLY A 85 4.61 -9.33 4.57
C GLY A 85 3.65 -9.88 5.64
N GLY A 86 2.93 -9.02 6.37
CA GLY A 86 2.07 -9.44 7.48
C GLY A 86 0.91 -10.34 7.05
N HIS A 87 0.12 -9.93 6.04
CA HIS A 87 -0.95 -10.77 5.48
C HIS A 87 -0.38 -12.01 4.77
N THR A 88 0.67 -11.84 3.96
CA THR A 88 1.38 -12.95 3.31
C THR A 88 1.87 -14.00 4.31
N GLY A 89 2.47 -13.60 5.43
CA GLY A 89 2.95 -14.52 6.45
C GLY A 89 1.82 -15.30 7.13
N LEU A 90 0.69 -14.65 7.38
CA LEU A 90 -0.48 -15.34 7.90
C LEU A 90 -1.10 -16.29 6.85
N LEU A 91 -1.14 -15.91 5.56
CA LEU A 91 -1.58 -16.79 4.47
C LEU A 91 -0.71 -18.05 4.38
N LEU A 92 0.62 -17.88 4.32
CA LEU A 92 1.58 -18.98 4.21
C LEU A 92 1.53 -19.94 5.41
N SER A 93 1.17 -19.43 6.59
CA SER A 93 1.04 -20.20 7.82
C SER A 93 -0.32 -20.89 7.96
N SER A 94 -1.38 -20.30 7.38
CA SER A 94 -2.76 -20.79 7.52
C SER A 94 -3.16 -21.78 6.41
N VAL A 95 -2.53 -21.69 5.25
CA VAL A 95 -2.82 -22.53 4.08
C VAL A 95 -1.54 -23.26 3.67
N ALA A 96 -1.45 -24.55 4.03
CA ALA A 96 -0.24 -25.34 3.83
C ALA A 96 0.22 -25.40 2.36
N THR A 97 -0.73 -25.47 1.43
CA THR A 97 -0.50 -25.53 -0.02
C THR A 97 -0.37 -24.15 -0.67
N ALA A 98 -0.52 -23.05 0.09
CA ALA A 98 -0.48 -21.72 -0.50
C ALA A 98 0.89 -21.41 -1.10
N ARG A 99 0.81 -20.93 -2.35
CA ARG A 99 1.87 -20.33 -3.15
C ARG A 99 1.50 -18.86 -3.30
N VAL A 100 2.38 -17.94 -2.92
CA VAL A 100 2.10 -16.50 -2.90
C VAL A 100 3.06 -15.72 -3.80
N LEU A 101 2.52 -14.89 -4.69
CA LEU A 101 3.24 -13.83 -5.37
C LEU A 101 3.07 -12.53 -4.58
N GLY A 102 4.12 -12.08 -3.91
CA GLY A 102 4.18 -10.79 -3.24
C GLY A 102 4.70 -9.70 -4.17
N ILE A 103 3.88 -8.69 -4.42
CA ILE A 103 4.17 -7.53 -5.27
C ILE A 103 4.31 -6.30 -4.38
N ASP A 104 5.33 -5.49 -4.62
CA ASP A 104 5.41 -4.14 -4.06
C ASP A 104 6.16 -3.21 -5.03
N ARG A 105 5.75 -1.93 -5.03
CA ARG A 105 6.46 -0.85 -5.75
C ARG A 105 7.67 -0.38 -4.98
N ASP A 106 7.71 -0.62 -3.68
CA ASP A 106 8.78 -0.21 -2.80
C ASP A 106 9.84 -1.32 -2.71
N PRO A 107 11.04 -1.13 -3.29
CA PRO A 107 12.09 -2.14 -3.23
C PRO A 107 12.54 -2.45 -1.80
N SER A 108 12.42 -1.49 -0.87
CA SER A 108 12.79 -1.70 0.53
C SER A 108 11.85 -2.68 1.24
N ALA A 109 10.57 -2.71 0.84
CA ALA A 109 9.60 -3.67 1.36
C ALA A 109 9.97 -5.10 0.96
N LEU A 110 10.29 -5.30 -0.32
CA LEU A 110 10.72 -6.60 -0.84
C LEU A 110 12.02 -7.06 -0.18
N GLN A 111 12.99 -6.15 -0.01
CA GLN A 111 14.25 -6.44 0.67
C GLN A 111 14.02 -6.85 2.12
N ALA A 112 13.20 -6.11 2.88
CA ALA A 112 12.88 -6.45 4.26
C ALA A 112 12.25 -7.85 4.37
N VAL A 113 11.27 -8.18 3.52
CA VAL A 113 10.63 -9.51 3.52
C VAL A 113 11.62 -10.63 3.15
N HIS A 114 12.55 -10.36 2.25
CA HIS A 114 13.60 -11.30 1.90
C HIS A 114 14.57 -11.55 3.06
N GLU A 115 15.04 -10.48 3.72
CA GLU A 115 15.96 -10.53 4.86
C GLU A 115 15.32 -11.16 6.11
N ASP A 116 14.02 -10.94 6.33
CA ASP A 116 13.24 -11.55 7.40
C ASP A 116 13.02 -13.07 7.18
N GLY A 117 13.45 -13.62 6.03
CA GLY A 117 13.43 -15.04 5.75
C GLY A 117 12.04 -15.60 5.40
N LEU A 118 11.03 -14.75 5.23
CA LEU A 118 9.67 -15.19 4.90
C LEU A 118 9.63 -15.98 3.58
N SER A 119 10.51 -15.63 2.63
CA SER A 119 10.66 -16.32 1.35
C SER A 119 11.46 -17.63 1.39
N ALA A 120 12.12 -17.95 2.52
CA ALA A 120 13.05 -19.09 2.61
C ALA A 120 12.37 -20.45 2.39
N GLY A 121 11.06 -20.54 2.62
CA GLY A 121 10.28 -21.76 2.43
C GLY A 121 9.92 -22.09 0.97
N GLY A 122 10.38 -21.30 -0.02
CA GLY A 122 10.16 -21.55 -1.46
C GLY A 122 8.72 -21.39 -1.95
N ARG A 123 7.79 -20.96 -1.07
CA ARG A 123 6.36 -20.75 -1.37
C ARG A 123 5.97 -19.29 -1.60
N LEU A 124 6.91 -18.36 -1.44
CA LEU A 124 6.72 -16.93 -1.66
C LEU A 124 7.70 -16.45 -2.75
N TRP A 125 7.16 -15.82 -3.78
CA TRP A 125 7.92 -15.12 -4.81
C TRP A 125 7.72 -13.63 -4.67
N LEU A 126 8.81 -12.87 -4.82
CA LEU A 126 8.78 -11.42 -4.75
C LEU A 126 8.88 -10.84 -6.17
N ALA A 127 8.05 -9.85 -6.46
CA ALA A 127 8.06 -9.11 -7.71
C ALA A 127 8.05 -7.61 -7.43
N HIS A 128 9.02 -6.91 -8.02
CA HIS A 128 9.03 -5.45 -7.99
C HIS A 128 8.19 -4.92 -9.14
N ALA A 129 6.94 -4.61 -8.84
CA ALA A 129 5.98 -4.06 -9.78
C ALA A 129 4.90 -3.25 -9.06
N SER A 130 4.14 -2.48 -9.81
CA SER A 130 2.83 -2.01 -9.36
C SER A 130 1.85 -3.15 -9.29
N PHE A 131 0.93 -3.09 -8.33
CA PHE A 131 -0.23 -4.00 -8.34
C PHE A 131 -1.04 -3.89 -9.62
N ALA A 132 -1.08 -2.72 -10.27
CA ALA A 132 -1.72 -2.51 -11.56
C ALA A 132 -1.10 -3.37 -12.68
N GLU A 133 0.11 -3.89 -12.48
CA GLU A 133 0.82 -4.73 -13.44
C GLU A 133 0.69 -6.24 -13.11
N ALA A 134 -0.02 -6.60 -12.03
CA ALA A 134 -0.18 -8.00 -11.60
C ALA A 134 -0.78 -8.89 -12.70
N ALA A 135 -1.66 -8.34 -13.53
CA ALA A 135 -2.27 -9.06 -14.66
C ALA A 135 -1.22 -9.54 -15.68
N GLY A 136 -0.19 -8.72 -15.94
CA GLY A 136 0.90 -9.08 -16.85
C GLY A 136 1.79 -10.21 -16.32
N LEU A 137 1.77 -10.45 -15.00
CA LEU A 137 2.53 -11.52 -14.35
C LEU A 137 1.77 -12.87 -14.37
N ARG A 138 0.45 -12.86 -14.65
CA ARG A 138 -0.41 -14.05 -14.57
C ARG A 138 0.13 -15.23 -15.37
N ALA A 139 0.36 -15.02 -16.67
CA ALA A 139 0.79 -16.09 -17.56
C ALA A 139 2.11 -16.73 -17.12
N ALA A 140 3.06 -15.92 -16.64
CA ALA A 140 4.36 -16.39 -16.16
C ALA A 140 4.28 -17.15 -14.82
N VAL A 141 3.28 -16.84 -13.99
CA VAL A 141 3.18 -17.37 -12.62
C VAL A 141 2.25 -18.57 -12.53
N CYS A 142 1.09 -18.53 -13.18
CA CYS A 142 0.05 -19.57 -13.11
C CYS A 142 -0.49 -20.04 -14.47
N GLY A 143 0.04 -19.54 -15.59
CA GLY A 143 -0.40 -19.95 -16.92
C GLY A 143 -1.90 -19.72 -17.15
N GLU A 144 -2.59 -20.74 -17.65
CA GLU A 144 -4.04 -20.72 -17.90
C GLU A 144 -4.90 -20.89 -16.64
N ALA A 145 -4.31 -21.34 -15.52
CA ALA A 145 -5.07 -21.66 -14.31
C ALA A 145 -5.64 -20.40 -13.61
N GLY A 146 -5.00 -19.24 -13.79
CA GLY A 146 -5.36 -18.01 -13.10
C GLY A 146 -4.98 -18.00 -11.61
N PHE A 147 -5.17 -16.86 -10.95
CA PHE A 147 -4.91 -16.69 -9.52
C PHE A 147 -6.08 -17.21 -8.68
N ALA A 148 -5.80 -17.93 -7.58
CA ALA A 148 -6.84 -18.32 -6.62
C ALA A 148 -7.38 -17.12 -5.82
N GLY A 149 -6.60 -16.06 -5.75
CA GLY A 149 -7.05 -14.84 -5.12
C GLY A 149 -6.00 -13.75 -5.13
N MET A 150 -6.44 -12.51 -4.97
CA MET A 150 -5.58 -11.34 -4.94
C MET A 150 -6.02 -10.45 -3.78
N LEU A 151 -5.06 -9.99 -2.99
CA LEU A 151 -5.22 -9.06 -1.87
C LEU A 151 -4.59 -7.72 -2.24
N ALA A 152 -5.25 -6.60 -1.96
CA ALA A 152 -4.64 -5.26 -2.00
C ALA A 152 -4.97 -4.45 -0.73
N ASP A 153 -3.99 -4.30 0.16
CA ASP A 153 -4.02 -3.41 1.32
C ASP A 153 -3.61 -1.99 0.89
N LEU A 154 -4.60 -1.19 0.49
CA LEU A 154 -4.37 0.13 -0.08
C LEU A 154 -4.04 1.16 0.99
N GLY A 155 -2.91 1.85 0.82
CA GLY A 155 -2.51 2.93 1.70
C GLY A 155 -1.01 3.15 1.71
N VAL A 156 -0.54 3.78 2.78
CA VAL A 156 0.88 3.96 3.07
C VAL A 156 1.28 2.96 4.14
N SER A 157 2.42 2.30 3.97
CA SER A 157 2.90 1.33 4.96
C SER A 157 3.52 2.01 6.17
N SER A 158 3.58 1.31 7.31
CA SER A 158 4.30 1.82 8.49
C SER A 158 5.78 2.09 8.19
N MET A 159 6.44 1.31 7.32
CA MET A 159 7.84 1.57 6.92
C MET A 159 8.01 2.95 6.30
N GLN A 160 7.06 3.35 5.47
CA GLN A 160 7.08 4.64 4.79
C GLN A 160 6.79 5.82 5.72
N LEU A 161 5.96 5.61 6.76
CA LEU A 161 5.65 6.63 7.76
C LEU A 161 6.74 6.75 8.85
N ASP A 162 7.34 5.63 9.23
CA ASP A 162 8.35 5.56 10.29
C ASP A 162 9.73 6.03 9.80
N ASP A 163 10.04 5.85 8.52
CA ASP A 163 11.26 6.38 7.91
C ASP A 163 11.05 7.83 7.41
N ALA A 164 11.49 8.79 8.22
CA ALA A 164 11.40 10.21 7.89
C ALA A 164 12.09 10.56 6.56
N ALA A 165 13.12 9.81 6.14
CA ALA A 165 13.83 10.04 4.88
C ALA A 165 12.95 9.81 3.63
N ARG A 166 11.81 9.14 3.80
CA ARG A 166 10.83 8.88 2.74
C ARG A 166 9.90 10.06 2.46
N GLY A 167 9.85 11.03 3.36
CA GLY A 167 9.10 12.27 3.16
C GLY A 167 7.57 12.13 3.22
N PHE A 168 7.02 11.04 3.78
CA PHE A 168 5.57 10.86 3.94
C PHE A 168 5.00 11.51 5.20
N SER A 169 5.85 11.87 6.15
CA SER A 169 5.46 12.35 7.48
C SER A 169 6.00 13.74 7.75
N PHE A 170 5.13 14.63 8.24
CA PHE A 170 5.52 15.94 8.79
C PHE A 170 5.81 15.89 10.29
N ARG A 171 5.76 14.71 10.91
CA ARG A 171 6.22 14.51 12.29
C ARG A 171 7.75 14.42 12.37
N GLY A 172 8.39 14.04 11.26
CA GLY A 172 9.84 14.12 11.06
C GLY A 172 10.30 15.57 10.88
N GLY A 173 11.60 15.81 11.05
CA GLY A 173 12.21 17.14 11.00
C GLY A 173 12.26 17.78 9.61
N SER A 174 13.47 18.03 9.10
CA SER A 174 13.73 18.81 7.88
C SER A 174 13.99 17.92 6.64
N GLU A 175 13.44 16.71 6.62
CA GLU A 175 13.59 15.77 5.50
C GLU A 175 12.86 16.29 4.26
N ALA A 176 13.36 15.87 3.10
CA ALA A 176 12.84 16.27 1.81
C ALA A 176 11.41 15.76 1.61
N LEU A 177 10.60 16.59 0.97
CA LEU A 177 9.25 16.19 0.57
C LEU A 177 9.32 15.29 -0.69
N ASP A 178 9.60 14.00 -0.49
CA ASP A 178 9.71 12.99 -1.57
C ASP A 178 8.37 12.31 -1.87
N MET A 179 7.83 11.53 -0.94
CA MET A 179 6.55 10.81 -1.05
C MET A 179 6.45 9.75 -2.15
N ARG A 180 7.52 9.39 -2.88
CA ARG A 180 7.47 8.28 -3.84
C ARG A 180 7.49 6.92 -3.14
N PHE A 181 6.62 6.01 -3.59
CA PHE A 181 6.69 4.60 -3.21
C PHE A 181 7.91 3.91 -3.81
N ASP A 182 8.19 4.16 -5.09
CA ASP A 182 9.42 3.72 -5.75
C ASP A 182 10.40 4.89 -5.85
N GLN A 183 11.44 4.90 -5.01
CA GLN A 183 12.46 5.94 -4.99
C GLN A 183 13.60 5.71 -5.99
N ARG A 184 13.52 4.67 -6.82
CA ARG A 184 14.56 4.43 -7.83
C ARG A 184 14.48 5.53 -8.90
N HIS A 185 15.65 6.06 -9.25
CA HIS A 185 15.87 6.57 -10.60
C HIS A 185 15.79 5.37 -11.59
N PRO A 186 15.53 5.54 -12.90
CA PRO A 186 15.10 4.47 -13.81
C PRO A 186 16.08 3.30 -14.08
N SER A 187 17.13 3.16 -13.29
CA SER A 187 18.07 2.05 -13.36
C SER A 187 17.93 1.15 -12.13
N LEU A 188 17.14 0.07 -12.26
CA LEU A 188 17.43 -1.24 -11.69
C LEU A 188 16.34 -2.24 -12.13
N VAL A 189 16.77 -3.32 -12.79
CA VAL A 189 15.99 -4.51 -13.11
C VAL A 189 16.75 -5.68 -12.49
N ALA A 190 16.16 -6.35 -11.50
CA ALA A 190 16.57 -7.71 -11.16
C ALA A 190 15.65 -8.66 -11.93
N ALA A 191 16.22 -9.45 -12.83
CA ALA A 191 15.51 -10.46 -13.61
C ALA A 191 15.93 -11.86 -13.16
N GLY A 192 14.96 -12.71 -12.83
CA GLY A 192 15.13 -14.13 -12.54
C GLY A 192 14.09 -14.99 -13.27
N ARG A 193 14.42 -16.27 -13.49
CA ARG A 193 13.51 -17.29 -14.06
C ARG A 193 12.84 -18.10 -12.96
N TRP A 194 11.69 -18.68 -13.31
CA TRP A 194 10.92 -19.64 -12.51
C TRP A 194 11.83 -20.71 -11.88
N GLY A 195 11.72 -20.91 -10.56
CA GLY A 195 12.39 -22.00 -9.84
C GLY A 195 13.56 -21.62 -8.93
N ALA A 196 14.08 -20.38 -8.94
CA ALA A 196 15.21 -20.00 -8.08
C ALA A 196 15.22 -18.58 -7.47
N GLY A 197 14.22 -17.73 -7.73
CA GLY A 197 14.13 -16.40 -7.13
C GLY A 197 13.60 -15.32 -8.07
N VAL A 198 13.09 -14.25 -7.45
CA VAL A 198 12.59 -12.96 -7.99
C VAL A 198 12.03 -12.99 -9.43
N VAL A 199 10.72 -12.85 -9.54
CA VAL A 199 10.07 -12.62 -10.85
C VAL A 199 10.37 -11.18 -11.27
N GLY A 200 11.02 -11.03 -12.43
CA GLY A 200 11.53 -9.74 -12.93
C GLY A 200 10.46 -8.72 -13.31
N ARG A 201 10.92 -7.48 -13.54
CA ARG A 201 10.11 -6.30 -13.90
C ARG A 201 9.43 -6.47 -15.26
N LEU A 202 8.15 -6.10 -15.36
CA LEU A 202 7.49 -5.85 -16.65
C LEU A 202 7.94 -4.48 -17.21
N PRO A 203 7.99 -4.28 -18.54
CA PRO A 203 8.26 -2.95 -19.09
C PRO A 203 7.20 -1.96 -18.57
N GLU A 204 7.64 -0.75 -18.17
CA GLU A 204 6.74 0.32 -17.74
C GLU A 204 5.68 0.53 -18.82
N ARG A 205 4.41 0.24 -18.49
CA ARG A 205 3.30 0.67 -19.34
C ARG A 205 3.21 2.18 -19.19
N ASP A 206 3.14 2.92 -20.29
CA ASP A 206 2.84 4.37 -20.24
C ASP A 206 1.63 4.58 -19.33
N GLU A 207 1.84 5.22 -18.18
CA GLU A 207 0.88 5.46 -17.09
C GLU A 207 -0.25 6.43 -17.49
N ALA A 208 -0.51 6.56 -18.78
CA ALA A 208 -1.52 7.41 -19.39
C ALA A 208 -2.88 6.72 -19.49
N ARG A 209 -3.25 5.84 -18.54
CA ARG A 209 -4.61 5.28 -18.50
C ARG A 209 -5.53 6.19 -17.69
N SER A 210 -6.51 6.75 -18.39
CA SER A 210 -7.49 7.67 -17.84
C SER A 210 -8.48 6.93 -16.94
N TRP A 211 -8.65 7.43 -15.73
CA TRP A 211 -9.81 7.12 -14.90
C TRP A 211 -10.76 8.32 -14.90
N PRO A 212 -12.07 8.13 -14.67
CA PRO A 212 -13.04 9.21 -14.72
C PRO A 212 -12.66 10.33 -13.75
N ASN A 213 -12.56 11.57 -14.23
CA ASN A 213 -12.17 12.77 -13.45
C ASN A 213 -10.70 12.83 -13.00
N ARG A 214 -9.78 12.11 -13.68
CA ARG A 214 -8.33 12.28 -13.45
C ARG A 214 -7.94 13.76 -13.61
N PRO A 215 -7.29 14.39 -12.60
CA PRO A 215 -6.74 15.73 -12.76
C PRO A 215 -5.75 15.76 -13.92
N SER A 216 -5.91 16.71 -14.84
CA SER A 216 -5.01 16.88 -15.98
C SER A 216 -3.66 17.38 -15.48
N ILE A 217 -2.74 16.47 -15.17
CA ILE A 217 -1.33 16.78 -15.08
C ILE A 217 -0.88 16.95 -16.54
N GLY A 218 -0.51 18.17 -16.93
CA GLY A 218 -0.24 18.50 -18.34
C GLY A 218 0.75 17.56 -19.05
N PRO A 219 0.87 17.62 -20.38
CA PRO A 219 1.60 16.65 -21.22
C PRO A 219 3.11 16.49 -20.91
N SER A 220 3.67 17.25 -19.97
CA SER A 220 5.09 17.27 -19.61
C SER A 220 5.44 16.64 -18.25
N CYS A 221 4.47 16.15 -17.47
CA CYS A 221 4.70 15.75 -16.07
C CYS A 221 4.42 14.25 -15.85
N PRO A 222 5.43 13.37 -15.97
CA PRO A 222 5.31 11.96 -15.58
C PRO A 222 5.27 11.87 -14.05
N SER A 223 4.07 11.73 -13.47
CA SER A 223 3.82 11.81 -12.03
C SER A 223 4.65 10.81 -11.21
N SER A 224 4.91 9.60 -11.73
CA SER A 224 5.69 8.57 -11.02
C SER A 224 7.18 8.85 -10.86
N ARG A 225 7.74 9.83 -11.57
CA ARG A 225 9.19 10.12 -11.53
C ARG A 225 9.54 11.28 -10.61
N LEU A 226 8.60 12.19 -10.38
CA LEU A 226 8.84 13.39 -9.60
C LEU A 226 8.64 13.14 -8.11
N THR A 227 9.51 13.71 -7.30
CA THR A 227 9.22 13.91 -5.88
C THR A 227 8.02 14.83 -5.70
N ALA A 228 7.38 14.79 -4.54
CA ALA A 228 6.34 15.74 -4.18
C ALA A 228 6.83 17.19 -4.26
N ALA A 229 8.08 17.48 -3.87
CA ALA A 229 8.66 18.81 -4.01
C ALA A 229 8.74 19.29 -5.47
N GLU A 230 9.22 18.43 -6.38
CA GLU A 230 9.31 18.74 -7.82
C GLU A 230 7.92 18.84 -8.46
N LEU A 231 7.01 17.94 -8.09
CA LEU A 231 5.62 18.00 -8.53
C LEU A 231 4.99 19.33 -8.10
N LEU A 232 5.17 19.72 -6.85
CA LEU A 232 4.68 20.99 -6.31
C LEU A 232 5.42 22.20 -6.87
N GLN A 233 6.54 22.05 -7.58
CA GLN A 233 7.14 23.13 -8.35
C GLN A 233 6.45 23.30 -9.71
N GLY A 234 6.11 22.20 -10.39
CA GLY A 234 5.67 22.20 -11.79
C GLY A 234 4.16 22.10 -12.03
N VAL A 235 3.38 21.55 -11.10
CA VAL A 235 1.92 21.32 -11.30
C VAL A 235 1.16 22.64 -11.39
N THR A 236 0.21 22.79 -12.30
CA THR A 236 -0.57 24.04 -12.39
C THR A 236 -1.39 24.29 -11.12
N GLU A 237 -1.69 25.55 -10.81
CA GLU A 237 -2.53 25.91 -9.66
C GLU A 237 -3.92 25.25 -9.73
N ALA A 238 -4.55 25.26 -10.91
CA ALA A 238 -5.85 24.63 -11.13
C ALA A 238 -5.80 23.10 -10.91
N THR A 239 -4.80 22.42 -11.46
CA THR A 239 -4.61 20.98 -11.28
C THR A 239 -4.35 20.64 -9.80
N LEU A 240 -3.56 21.47 -9.11
CA LEU A 240 -3.28 21.28 -7.69
C LEU A 240 -4.53 21.46 -6.85
N GLU A 241 -5.30 22.54 -7.06
CA GLU A 241 -6.58 22.77 -6.38
C GLU A 241 -7.54 21.59 -6.58
N GLN A 242 -7.69 21.13 -7.82
CA GLN A 242 -8.55 19.99 -8.15
C GLN A 242 -8.08 18.72 -7.42
N SER A 243 -6.77 18.46 -7.41
CA SER A 243 -6.20 17.27 -6.74
C SER A 243 -6.38 17.32 -5.22
N LEU A 244 -6.14 18.48 -4.60
CA LEU A 244 -6.37 18.68 -3.17
C LEU A 244 -7.84 18.47 -2.80
N THR A 245 -8.75 18.92 -3.67
CA THR A 245 -10.20 18.75 -3.49
C THR A 245 -10.62 17.29 -3.62
N LEU A 246 -10.28 16.64 -4.74
CA LEU A 246 -10.75 15.29 -5.07
C LEU A 246 -10.05 14.18 -4.29
N LEU A 247 -8.72 14.30 -4.11
CA LEU A 247 -7.91 13.24 -3.50
C LEU A 247 -7.80 13.40 -1.98
N GLY A 248 -7.72 14.64 -1.51
CA GLY A 248 -7.52 14.96 -0.08
C GLY A 248 -8.80 15.31 0.67
N ASN A 249 -9.90 15.62 -0.03
CA ASN A 249 -11.06 16.29 0.58
C ASN A 249 -10.63 17.55 1.37
N GLU A 250 -9.71 18.33 0.82
CA GLU A 250 -9.11 19.49 1.49
C GLU A 250 -10.03 20.72 1.38
N PRO A 251 -10.67 21.17 2.48
CA PRO A 251 -11.59 22.31 2.45
C PRO A 251 -10.93 23.64 2.05
N ARG A 252 -9.60 23.74 2.17
CA ARG A 252 -8.85 24.94 1.80
C ARG A 252 -8.03 24.78 0.53
N ALA A 253 -8.42 23.84 -0.35
CA ALA A 253 -7.70 23.48 -1.57
C ALA A 253 -7.28 24.70 -2.40
N SER A 254 -8.23 25.58 -2.73
CA SER A 254 -7.96 26.79 -3.52
C SER A 254 -6.95 27.73 -2.86
N ARG A 255 -7.07 27.96 -1.55
CA ARG A 255 -6.14 28.84 -0.81
C ARG A 255 -4.74 28.26 -0.74
N ILE A 256 -4.62 26.95 -0.53
CA ILE A 256 -3.35 26.24 -0.45
C ILE A 256 -2.66 26.24 -1.83
N ALA A 257 -3.41 25.92 -2.89
CA ALA A 257 -2.91 25.95 -4.27
C ALA A 257 -2.40 27.34 -4.65
N GLY A 258 -3.19 28.40 -4.38
CA GLY A 258 -2.76 29.77 -4.64
C GLY A 258 -1.59 30.24 -3.77
N ALA A 259 -1.47 29.75 -2.54
CA ALA A 259 -0.29 30.05 -1.70
C ALA A 259 0.99 29.44 -2.28
N ILE A 260 0.93 28.19 -2.73
CA ILE A 260 2.05 27.52 -3.40
C ILE A 260 2.38 28.26 -4.71
N GLY A 261 1.38 28.61 -5.51
CA GLY A 261 1.55 29.40 -6.74
C GLY A 261 2.29 30.71 -6.51
N ARG A 262 1.90 31.49 -5.48
CA ARG A 262 2.57 32.75 -5.12
C ARG A 262 4.02 32.56 -4.68
N VAL A 263 4.29 31.55 -3.85
CA VAL A 263 5.63 31.31 -3.31
C VAL A 263 6.58 30.78 -4.38
N ARG A 264 6.11 30.02 -5.38
CA ARG A 264 6.95 29.51 -6.49
C ARG A 264 7.68 30.63 -7.23
N SER A 265 7.02 31.76 -7.41
CA SER A 265 7.58 32.92 -8.10
C SER A 265 8.64 33.66 -7.27
N LEU A 266 8.63 33.49 -5.95
CA LEU A 266 9.51 34.19 -5.02
C LEU A 266 10.72 33.34 -4.59
N ALA A 267 10.51 32.04 -4.40
CA ALA A 267 11.52 31.08 -3.98
C ALA A 267 11.34 29.77 -4.75
N PRO A 268 11.74 29.71 -6.03
CA PRO A 268 11.58 28.50 -6.83
C PRO A 268 12.49 27.37 -6.31
N LEU A 269 12.07 26.13 -6.54
CA LEU A 269 12.92 24.97 -6.35
C LEU A 269 14.14 25.09 -7.29
N PRO A 270 15.38 24.89 -6.80
CA PRO A 270 16.56 25.09 -7.62
C PRO A 270 16.64 24.04 -8.74
N PRO A 271 17.23 24.37 -9.92
CA PRO A 271 17.32 23.45 -11.07
C PRO A 271 18.04 22.12 -10.80
N ARG A 272 18.83 22.04 -9.73
CA ARG A 272 19.56 20.84 -9.28
C ARG A 272 19.06 20.34 -7.92
N PHE A 273 17.79 20.56 -7.62
CA PHE A 273 17.18 19.97 -6.43
C PHE A 273 17.33 18.45 -6.47
N ALA A 274 17.76 17.89 -5.35
CA ALA A 274 17.85 16.45 -5.18
C ALA A 274 17.52 16.07 -3.75
N VAL A 275 16.97 14.86 -3.60
CA VAL A 275 16.88 14.18 -2.32
C VAL A 275 18.19 13.44 -2.11
N ALA A 276 19.05 13.97 -1.24
CA ALA A 276 20.35 13.40 -0.93
C ALA A 276 20.24 12.07 -0.17
N LYS A 277 21.36 11.33 -0.03
CA LYS A 277 21.42 10.12 0.81
C LYS A 277 20.87 10.43 2.21
N ARG A 278 19.95 9.59 2.69
CA ARG A 278 19.14 9.76 3.93
C ARG A 278 18.01 10.79 3.85
N GLY A 279 17.51 11.10 2.65
CA GLY A 279 16.26 11.86 2.50
C GLY A 279 16.37 13.36 2.74
N ARG A 280 17.57 13.95 2.66
CA ARG A 280 17.75 15.40 2.90
C ARG A 280 17.52 16.22 1.63
N ALA A 281 16.82 17.33 1.75
CA ALA A 281 16.66 18.29 0.66
C ALA A 281 17.99 18.98 0.38
N GLN A 282 18.46 18.96 -0.87
CA GLN A 282 19.70 19.59 -1.28
C GLN A 282 19.47 20.51 -2.48
N GLY A 283 19.96 21.75 -2.36
CA GLY A 283 20.04 22.74 -3.43
C GLY A 283 21.30 23.58 -3.23
N GLN A 284 22.00 23.93 -4.31
CA GLN A 284 23.20 24.78 -4.23
C GLN A 284 22.79 26.26 -4.09
N ASP A 285 23.38 26.94 -3.09
CA ASP A 285 23.45 28.40 -2.93
C ASP A 285 22.13 29.20 -3.06
N GLN A 286 20.98 28.59 -2.74
CA GLN A 286 19.67 29.24 -2.76
C GLN A 286 18.78 28.78 -1.59
N ALA A 287 17.99 29.72 -1.06
CA ALA A 287 16.96 29.40 -0.09
C ALA A 287 15.92 28.47 -0.74
N LEU A 288 15.66 27.32 -0.11
CA LEU A 288 14.69 26.36 -0.62
C LEU A 288 13.26 26.83 -0.32
N PRO A 289 12.28 26.54 -1.21
CA PRO A 289 10.89 26.78 -0.89
C PRO A 289 10.44 25.95 0.33
N PRO A 290 9.35 26.36 1.01
CA PRO A 290 8.80 25.60 2.14
C PRO A 290 8.51 24.13 1.78
N TRP A 291 8.01 23.84 0.58
CA TRP A 291 7.72 22.48 0.12
C TRP A 291 8.94 21.66 -0.30
N ALA A 292 10.16 22.19 -0.15
CA ALA A 292 11.35 21.36 -0.29
C ALA A 292 11.47 20.35 0.87
N THR A 293 10.85 20.62 2.02
CA THR A 293 10.88 19.76 3.21
C THR A 293 9.48 19.46 3.72
N CYS A 294 9.32 18.36 4.45
CA CYS A 294 8.04 17.98 5.05
C CYS A 294 7.54 19.00 6.08
N SER A 295 8.40 19.44 7.00
CA SER A 295 8.04 20.44 8.00
C SER A 295 7.70 21.80 7.38
N GLY A 296 8.51 22.29 6.43
CA GLY A 296 8.23 23.53 5.73
C GLY A 296 6.90 23.50 4.96
N PHE A 297 6.59 22.36 4.31
CA PHE A 297 5.31 22.19 3.63
C PHE A 297 4.14 22.21 4.62
N ALA A 298 4.26 21.50 5.74
CA ALA A 298 3.24 21.47 6.78
C ALA A 298 2.99 22.87 7.36
N SER A 299 4.05 23.64 7.66
CA SER A 299 3.93 25.01 8.15
C SER A 299 3.22 25.94 7.16
N LEU A 300 3.48 25.80 5.86
CA LEU A 300 2.76 26.55 4.83
C LEU A 300 1.26 26.23 4.86
N VAL A 301 0.90 24.95 4.95
CA VAL A 301 -0.50 24.50 4.99
C VAL A 301 -1.20 25.00 6.26
N GLU A 302 -0.54 24.96 7.41
CA GLU A 302 -1.06 25.48 8.67
C GLU A 302 -1.29 27.00 8.63
N ALA A 303 -0.33 27.76 8.09
CA ALA A 303 -0.45 29.20 7.96
C ALA A 303 -1.67 29.59 7.10
N VAL A 304 -1.87 28.90 5.97
CA VAL A 304 -3.06 29.08 5.10
C VAL A 304 -4.35 28.63 5.79
N SER A 305 -4.23 27.65 6.69
CA SER A 305 -5.35 27.07 7.42
C SER A 305 -5.83 27.89 8.61
N GLY A 306 -5.16 28.99 8.95
CA GLY A 306 -5.50 29.80 10.12
C GLY A 306 -4.95 29.23 11.43
N GLY A 307 -3.84 28.48 11.36
CA GLY A 307 -3.12 27.94 12.51
C GLY A 307 -3.39 26.47 12.79
N PRO A 308 -2.91 25.97 13.96
CA PRO A 308 -3.01 24.56 14.33
C PRO A 308 -4.44 24.05 14.33
N SER A 309 -4.61 22.79 13.92
CA SER A 309 -5.93 22.13 13.90
C SER A 309 -6.55 22.10 15.31
N ARG A 310 -7.84 22.44 15.40
CA ARG A 310 -8.64 22.31 16.63
C ARG A 310 -9.13 20.87 16.86
N THR A 311 -8.81 19.94 15.96
CA THR A 311 -9.17 18.53 16.03
C THR A 311 -7.94 17.67 16.30
N LYS A 312 -8.14 16.38 16.59
CA LYS A 312 -7.03 15.42 16.78
C LYS A 312 -6.18 15.22 15.52
N THR A 313 -6.70 15.58 14.34
CA THR A 313 -6.00 15.40 13.06
C THR A 313 -5.31 16.70 12.67
N HIS A 314 -4.02 16.63 12.38
CA HIS A 314 -3.21 17.77 11.94
C HIS A 314 -3.75 18.38 10.64
N ALA A 315 -3.69 19.71 10.49
CA ALA A 315 -4.28 20.43 9.37
C ALA A 315 -3.71 19.98 8.01
N ALA A 316 -2.41 19.68 7.97
CA ALA A 316 -1.73 19.22 6.75
C ALA A 316 -2.06 17.78 6.32
N THR A 317 -2.75 16.98 7.13
CA THR A 317 -2.95 15.53 6.86
C THR A 317 -3.62 15.28 5.50
N ARG A 318 -4.69 16.02 5.20
CA ARG A 318 -5.46 15.90 3.95
C ARG A 318 -4.66 16.35 2.72
N THR A 319 -3.90 17.43 2.89
CA THR A 319 -3.01 17.95 1.84
C THR A 319 -1.88 16.96 1.54
N PHE A 320 -1.24 16.39 2.56
CA PHE A 320 -0.20 15.36 2.39
C PHE A 320 -0.76 14.11 1.71
N GLN A 321 -1.96 13.67 2.09
CA GLN A 321 -2.66 12.56 1.44
C GLN A 321 -2.88 12.84 -0.05
N ALA A 322 -3.42 14.01 -0.40
CA ALA A 322 -3.66 14.37 -1.80
C ALA A 322 -2.38 14.40 -2.64
N VAL A 323 -1.32 15.02 -2.11
CA VAL A 323 -0.03 15.12 -2.80
C VAL A 323 0.59 13.72 -2.97
N ARG A 324 0.55 12.87 -1.95
CA ARG A 324 1.00 11.48 -2.04
C ARG A 324 0.27 10.69 -3.13
N MET A 325 -1.07 10.78 -3.14
CA MET A 325 -1.91 10.11 -4.12
C MET A 325 -1.62 10.58 -5.54
N LEU A 326 -1.31 11.87 -5.69
CA LEU A 326 -0.97 12.47 -6.98
C LEU A 326 0.43 12.06 -7.46
N VAL A 327 1.44 12.06 -6.58
CA VAL A 327 2.81 11.60 -6.89
C VAL A 327 2.81 10.15 -7.35
N ASN A 328 2.04 9.29 -6.69
CA ASN A 328 2.09 7.85 -6.95
C ASN A 328 1.02 7.35 -7.93
N ASP A 329 0.21 8.25 -8.51
CA ASP A 329 -1.00 7.93 -9.30
C ASP A 329 -1.84 6.79 -8.70
N GLU A 330 -2.12 6.88 -7.39
CA GLU A 330 -2.72 5.77 -6.63
C GLU A 330 -4.08 5.37 -7.19
N LEU A 331 -4.91 6.34 -7.59
CA LEU A 331 -6.24 6.07 -8.14
C LEU A 331 -6.18 5.54 -9.58
N GLY A 332 -5.22 5.98 -10.41
CA GLY A 332 -5.01 5.42 -11.73
C GLY A 332 -4.59 3.96 -11.68
N HIS A 333 -3.69 3.62 -10.74
CA HIS A 333 -3.28 2.25 -10.49
C HIS A 333 -4.44 1.40 -9.96
N LEU A 334 -5.22 1.93 -9.01
CA LEU A 334 -6.41 1.26 -8.48
C LEU A 334 -7.45 0.99 -9.57
N ALA A 335 -7.75 1.97 -10.41
CA ALA A 335 -8.69 1.81 -11.52
C ALA A 335 -8.22 0.74 -12.52
N THR A 336 -6.93 0.74 -12.86
CA THR A 336 -6.34 -0.28 -13.74
C THR A 336 -6.47 -1.67 -13.14
N TRP A 337 -6.11 -1.81 -11.87
CA TRP A 337 -6.19 -3.09 -11.16
C TRP A 337 -7.63 -3.59 -11.04
N LEU A 338 -8.59 -2.75 -10.67
CA LEU A 338 -10.00 -3.15 -10.58
C LEU A 338 -10.57 -3.58 -11.94
N GLY A 339 -10.07 -3.01 -13.05
CA GLY A 339 -10.46 -3.42 -14.41
C GLY A 339 -9.87 -4.75 -14.87
N GLU A 340 -8.65 -5.08 -14.44
CA GLU A 340 -7.90 -6.25 -14.93
C GLU A 340 -7.91 -7.45 -13.95
N ALA A 341 -7.96 -7.22 -12.64
CA ALA A 341 -7.84 -8.25 -11.62
C ALA A 341 -8.92 -9.35 -11.69
N PRO A 342 -10.22 -9.05 -11.92
CA PRO A 342 -11.25 -10.10 -12.04
C PRO A 342 -10.98 -11.09 -13.19
N GLN A 343 -10.35 -10.62 -14.27
CA GLN A 343 -10.00 -11.45 -15.44
C GLN A 343 -8.79 -12.34 -15.18
N CYS A 344 -8.03 -12.03 -14.13
CA CYS A 344 -6.84 -12.78 -13.74
C CYS A 344 -7.15 -13.91 -12.75
N LEU A 345 -8.36 -13.93 -12.17
CA LEU A 345 -8.78 -14.95 -11.21
C LEU A 345 -9.15 -16.26 -11.90
N ALA A 346 -8.84 -17.37 -11.23
CA ALA A 346 -9.40 -18.68 -11.50
C ALA A 346 -10.91 -18.70 -11.19
N PRO A 347 -11.71 -19.62 -11.76
CA PRO A 347 -13.08 -19.86 -11.30
C PRO A 347 -13.13 -20.11 -9.79
N GLY A 348 -13.98 -19.36 -9.08
CA GLY A 348 -14.03 -19.41 -7.61
C GLY A 348 -12.86 -18.73 -6.90
N GLY A 349 -12.04 -17.95 -7.63
CA GLY A 349 -11.05 -17.06 -7.03
C GLY A 349 -11.69 -15.87 -6.32
N ARG A 350 -10.93 -15.19 -5.45
CA ARG A 350 -11.43 -14.05 -4.64
C ARG A 350 -10.53 -12.82 -4.72
N LEU A 351 -11.15 -11.65 -4.70
CA LEU A 351 -10.50 -10.36 -4.49
C LEU A 351 -10.77 -9.91 -3.06
N ALA A 352 -9.73 -9.41 -2.39
CA ALA A 352 -9.78 -8.87 -1.04
C ALA A 352 -9.04 -7.53 -0.97
#